data_AF-A0A938RRS3-F1
#
_entry.id   AF-A0A938RRS3-F1
#
_cell.length_a   1.000
_cell.length_b   1.000
_cell.length_c   1.000
_cell.angle_alpha   90.00
_cell.angle_beta   90.00
_cell.angle_gamma   90.00
#
_symmetry.space_group_name_H-M   'P 1'
#
loop_
_entity.id
_entity.type
_entity.pdbx_description
1 polymer ?
#
loop_
_entity_poly.entity_id
_entity_poly.type
_entity_poly.pdbx_seq_one_letter_code
_entity_poly.pdbx_strand_id
1 'polypeptide(L)'
;MKYAVALALSVLLPGWSALAVEAAGNSAIEVRVTAEVEVKVKTEDGREEVKRVPAAKVPPGEAVIYTLHATNTGKAPASDVIVTDPIPEHMEYVDGSVSSDGARVTFSVDGGKSFGAKETLKVRAADGSMRAALPADFTHVRWQIENPIAPGEGREVSFRARVE
;
A
#
# COMPACT_ATOMS: atom_id res chain seq x y z
N MET A 1 18.26 17.71 -6.43
CA MET A 1 18.32 16.78 -5.28
C MET A 1 18.40 15.36 -5.85
N LYS A 2 19.34 14.54 -5.37
CA LYS A 2 19.53 13.16 -5.86
C LYS A 2 18.82 12.23 -4.86
N TYR A 3 17.71 11.61 -5.27
CA TYR A 3 17.04 10.57 -4.50
C TYR A 3 17.80 9.25 -4.68
N ALA A 4 17.95 8.47 -3.62
CA ALA A 4 18.50 7.11 -3.69
C ALA A 4 17.34 6.11 -3.75
N VAL A 5 17.30 5.27 -4.78
CA VAL A 5 16.33 4.19 -4.91
C VAL A 5 16.80 3.02 -4.04
N ALA A 6 16.01 2.62 -3.05
CA ALA A 6 16.32 1.48 -2.17
C ALA A 6 15.64 0.19 -2.68
N LEU A 7 16.31 -0.96 -2.51
CA LEU A 7 15.83 -2.26 -2.96
C LEU A 7 14.63 -2.75 -2.12
N ALA A 8 13.52 -3.08 -2.76
CA ALA A 8 12.42 -3.84 -2.15
C ALA A 8 12.69 -5.35 -2.29
N LEU A 9 12.55 -6.12 -1.20
CA LEU A 9 12.47 -7.58 -1.26
C LEU A 9 10.98 -7.98 -1.20
N SER A 10 10.44 -8.47 -2.32
CA SER A 10 9.05 -8.89 -2.46
C SER A 10 8.88 -10.41 -2.30
N VAL A 11 7.85 -10.82 -1.56
CA VAL A 11 7.27 -12.16 -1.71
C VAL A 11 6.23 -12.05 -2.83
N LEU A 12 6.58 -12.54 -4.02
CA LEU A 12 5.78 -12.41 -5.24
C LEU A 12 4.50 -13.26 -5.14
N LEU A 13 3.34 -12.59 -5.10
CA LEU A 13 2.13 -13.14 -5.72
C LEU A 13 2.18 -12.80 -7.22
N PRO A 14 1.85 -13.74 -8.13
CA PRO A 14 1.87 -13.48 -9.57
C PRO A 14 0.87 -12.37 -9.92
N GLY A 15 1.34 -11.31 -10.59
CA GLY A 15 0.51 -10.18 -11.07
C GLY A 15 0.67 -8.87 -10.30
N TRP A 16 1.44 -8.83 -9.21
CA TRP A 16 1.73 -7.58 -8.51
C TRP A 16 2.95 -6.87 -9.13
N SER A 17 2.76 -5.65 -9.60
CA SER A 17 3.87 -4.77 -10.02
C SER A 17 4.77 -4.41 -8.83
N ALA A 18 6.04 -4.11 -9.09
CA ALA A 18 7.01 -3.83 -8.04
C ALA A 18 6.64 -2.58 -7.22
N LEU A 19 6.71 -2.70 -5.89
CA LEU A 19 6.67 -1.57 -4.96
C LEU A 19 7.83 -0.61 -5.20
N ALA A 20 7.60 0.68 -4.96
CA ALA A 20 8.63 1.71 -5.00
C ALA A 20 8.82 2.35 -3.62
N VAL A 21 10.08 2.50 -3.21
CA VAL A 21 10.47 3.10 -1.93
C VAL A 21 11.54 4.14 -2.19
N GLU A 22 11.30 5.36 -1.73
CA GLU A 22 12.21 6.49 -1.84
C GLU A 22 12.45 7.08 -0.45
N ALA A 23 13.68 7.49 -0.15
CA ALA A 23 14.02 8.19 1.09
C ALA A 23 15.06 9.27 0.80
N ALA A 24 15.10 10.34 1.58
CA ALA A 24 16.13 11.36 1.42
C ALA A 24 17.50 10.85 1.91
N GLY A 25 18.56 11.25 1.19
CA GLY A 25 19.96 10.99 1.57
C GLY A 25 20.42 9.53 1.37
N ASN A 26 21.44 9.13 2.14
CA ASN A 26 22.03 7.78 2.14
C ASN A 26 21.27 6.79 3.04
N SER A 27 19.97 7.01 3.25
CA SER A 27 19.13 6.24 4.18
C SER A 27 18.85 4.84 3.61
N ALA A 28 19.08 3.80 4.40
CA ALA A 28 18.82 2.41 4.02
C ALA A 28 17.45 1.98 4.58
N ILE A 29 16.38 2.25 3.82
CA ILE A 29 15.05 1.73 4.13
C ILE A 29 14.86 0.39 3.42
N GLU A 30 14.55 -0.65 4.19
CA GLU A 30 14.06 -1.94 3.67
C GLU A 30 12.54 -1.98 3.84
N VAL A 31 11.81 -2.30 2.78
CA VAL A 31 10.36 -2.51 2.86
C VAL A 31 10.03 -3.95 2.57
N ARG A 32 9.21 -4.53 3.44
CA ARG A 32 8.61 -5.86 3.28
C ARG A 32 7.12 -5.73 3.16
N VAL A 33 6.53 -6.55 2.30
CA VAL A 33 5.09 -6.51 2.05
C VAL A 33 4.49 -7.89 2.24
N THR A 34 3.36 -7.94 2.93
CA THR A 34 2.55 -9.14 3.14
C THR A 34 1.17 -8.93 2.56
N ALA A 35 0.63 -10.01 1.97
CA ALA A 35 -0.74 -10.08 1.49
C ALA A 35 -1.48 -11.13 2.30
N GLU A 36 -2.55 -10.73 2.97
CA GLU A 36 -3.32 -11.60 3.86
C GLU A 36 -4.82 -11.46 3.63
N VAL A 37 -5.56 -12.52 3.93
CA VAL A 37 -7.03 -12.51 3.96
C VAL A 37 -7.53 -12.79 5.37
N GLU A 38 -8.67 -12.20 5.72
CA GLU A 38 -9.36 -12.47 6.98
C GLU A 38 -10.28 -13.69 6.80
N VAL A 39 -10.00 -14.77 7.54
CA VAL A 39 -10.81 -15.99 7.55
C VAL A 39 -11.52 -16.14 8.90
N LYS A 40 -12.81 -16.48 8.85
CA LYS A 40 -13.57 -16.85 10.05
C LYS A 40 -13.30 -18.30 10.39
N VAL A 41 -12.71 -18.54 11.55
CA VAL A 41 -12.43 -19.86 12.10
C VAL A 41 -13.41 -20.12 13.24
N LYS A 42 -14.09 -21.26 13.19
CA LYS A 42 -14.93 -21.73 14.30
C LYS A 42 -14.07 -22.53 15.27
N THR A 43 -14.00 -22.10 16.52
CA THR A 43 -13.25 -22.79 17.58
C THR A 43 -14.07 -23.97 18.12
N GLU A 44 -13.42 -24.90 18.84
CA GLU A 44 -14.05 -26.10 19.40
C GLU A 44 -15.21 -25.79 20.36
N ASP A 45 -15.18 -24.62 21.00
CA ASP A 45 -16.24 -24.11 21.87
C ASP A 45 -17.38 -23.41 21.10
N GLY A 46 -17.34 -23.40 19.76
CA GLY A 46 -18.37 -22.86 18.89
C GLY A 46 -18.30 -21.35 18.63
N ARG A 47 -17.30 -20.63 19.18
CA ARG A 47 -17.07 -19.21 18.86
C ARG A 47 -16.51 -19.02 17.46
N GLU A 48 -16.78 -17.87 16.87
CA GLU A 48 -16.14 -17.43 15.63
C GLU A 48 -14.99 -16.48 15.95
N GLU A 49 -13.82 -16.76 15.40
CA GLU A 49 -12.61 -15.93 15.49
C GLU A 49 -12.17 -15.53 14.08
N VAL A 50 -11.78 -14.27 13.90
CA VAL A 50 -11.20 -13.80 12.63
C VAL A 50 -9.69 -13.93 12.70
N LYS A 51 -9.10 -14.66 11.77
CA LYS A 51 -7.65 -14.81 11.63
C LYS A 51 -7.17 -14.25 10.31
N ARG A 52 -5.95 -13.72 10.29
CA ARG A 52 -5.26 -13.40 9.04
C ARG A 52 -4.42 -14.58 8.60
N VAL A 53 -4.52 -14.92 7.33
CA VAL A 53 -3.71 -15.98 6.70
C VAL A 53 -3.15 -15.47 5.38
N PRO A 54 -1.98 -15.96 4.93
CA PRO A 54 -1.41 -15.56 3.65
C PRO A 54 -2.39 -15.75 2.49
N ALA A 55 -2.53 -14.72 1.66
CA ALA A 55 -3.36 -14.77 0.47
C ALA A 55 -2.73 -15.71 -0.57
N ALA A 56 -3.40 -16.82 -0.90
CA ALA A 56 -2.93 -17.78 -1.90
C ALA A 56 -3.90 -17.90 -3.08
N LYS A 57 -5.20 -18.10 -2.78
CA LYS A 57 -6.30 -18.05 -3.74
C LYS A 57 -7.45 -17.31 -3.07
N VAL A 58 -7.80 -16.16 -3.64
CA VAL A 58 -8.81 -15.26 -3.08
C VAL A 58 -9.97 -15.21 -4.07
N PRO A 59 -11.19 -15.62 -3.68
CA PRO A 59 -12.36 -15.54 -4.54
C PRO A 59 -12.69 -14.08 -4.95
N PRO A 60 -13.33 -13.87 -6.12
CA PRO A 60 -13.92 -12.58 -6.47
C PRO A 60 -14.84 -12.04 -5.36
N GLY A 61 -14.75 -10.74 -5.10
CA GLY A 61 -15.49 -10.04 -4.05
C GLY A 61 -14.83 -10.03 -2.67
N GLU A 62 -13.81 -10.85 -2.43
CA GLU A 62 -13.07 -10.86 -1.16
C GLU A 62 -11.96 -9.80 -1.14
N ALA A 63 -11.70 -9.24 0.05
CA ALA A 63 -10.67 -8.23 0.25
C ALA A 63 -9.36 -8.85 0.75
N VAL A 64 -8.26 -8.46 0.13
CA VAL A 64 -6.89 -8.74 0.56
C VAL A 64 -6.35 -7.52 1.30
N ILE A 65 -5.69 -7.78 2.43
CA ILE A 65 -4.97 -6.78 3.22
C ILE A 65 -3.53 -6.79 2.78
N TYR A 66 -3.05 -5.63 2.33
CA TYR A 66 -1.66 -5.40 1.99
C TYR A 66 -1.00 -4.60 3.08
N THR A 67 -0.03 -5.21 3.78
CA THR A 67 0.69 -4.59 4.89
C THR A 67 2.15 -4.40 4.51
N LEU A 68 2.62 -3.16 4.61
CA LEU A 68 3.96 -2.75 4.28
C LEU A 68 4.70 -2.37 5.56
N HIS A 69 5.83 -3.02 5.81
CA HIS A 69 6.70 -2.73 6.93
C HIS A 69 7.98 -2.06 6.41
N ALA A 70 8.12 -0.76 6.64
CA ALA A 70 9.30 0.01 6.29
C ALA A 70 10.25 0.11 7.49
N THR A 71 11.43 -0.50 7.39
CA THR A 71 12.44 -0.54 8.46
C THR A 71 13.68 0.24 8.06
N ASN A 72 14.18 1.11 8.93
CA ASN A 72 15.46 1.77 8.72
C ASN A 72 16.61 0.85 9.18
N THR A 73 17.31 0.24 8.23
CA THR A 73 18.48 -0.62 8.47
C THR A 73 19.81 0.15 8.46
N GLY A 74 19.75 1.47 8.27
CA GLY A 74 20.90 2.37 8.26
C GLY A 74 21.38 2.76 9.65
N LYS A 75 22.37 3.65 9.69
CA LYS A 75 22.98 4.19 10.93
C LYS A 75 22.53 5.61 11.28
N ALA A 76 21.75 6.25 10.42
CA ALA A 76 21.21 7.60 10.61
C ALA A 76 19.68 7.58 10.46
N PRO A 77 18.95 8.52 11.08
CA PRO A 77 17.51 8.66 10.87
C PRO A 77 17.17 8.85 9.39
N ALA A 78 16.13 8.16 8.93
CA ALA A 78 15.64 8.25 7.56
C ALA A 78 14.47 9.25 7.50
N SER A 79 14.69 10.37 6.82
CA SER A 79 13.67 11.41 6.61
C SER A 79 13.10 11.35 5.20
N ASP A 80 11.94 11.97 5.01
CA ASP A 80 11.24 12.05 3.72
C ASP A 80 11.04 10.67 3.07
N VAL A 81 10.69 9.68 3.89
CA VAL A 81 10.44 8.32 3.40
C VAL A 81 9.09 8.28 2.69
N ILE A 82 9.11 7.91 1.42
CA ILE A 82 7.94 7.74 0.58
C ILE A 82 7.85 6.27 0.20
N VAL A 83 6.72 5.65 0.54
CA VAL A 83 6.39 4.29 0.14
C VAL A 83 5.23 4.38 -0.85
N THR A 84 5.39 3.80 -2.03
CA THR A 84 4.36 3.76 -3.08
C THR A 84 4.08 2.31 -3.42
N ASP A 85 2.80 1.94 -3.34
CA ASP A 85 2.33 0.61 -3.67
C ASP A 85 1.29 0.65 -4.80
N PRO A 86 1.53 -0.02 -5.93
CA PRO A 86 0.50 -0.23 -6.94
C PRO A 86 -0.63 -1.11 -6.41
N ILE A 87 -1.87 -0.74 -6.69
CA ILE A 87 -3.01 -1.64 -6.53
C ILE A 87 -2.87 -2.74 -7.59
N PRO A 88 -2.87 -4.04 -7.21
CA PRO A 88 -2.66 -5.12 -8.16
C PRO A 88 -3.74 -5.16 -9.25
N GLU A 89 -3.37 -5.68 -10.42
CA GLU A 89 -4.33 -5.89 -11.51
C GLU A 89 -5.48 -6.80 -11.05
N HIS A 90 -6.68 -6.58 -11.62
CA HIS A 90 -7.92 -7.28 -11.24
C HIS A 90 -8.36 -7.08 -9.79
N MET A 91 -7.91 -5.98 -9.18
CA MET A 91 -8.35 -5.59 -7.85
C MET A 91 -8.78 -4.12 -7.79
N GLU A 92 -9.77 -3.87 -6.96
CA GLU A 92 -10.31 -2.54 -6.67
C GLU A 92 -9.89 -2.12 -5.26
N TYR A 93 -9.42 -0.90 -5.09
CA TYR A 93 -9.16 -0.35 -3.76
C TYR A 93 -10.42 -0.33 -2.89
N VAL A 94 -10.30 -0.70 -1.61
CA VAL A 94 -11.40 -0.59 -0.65
C VAL A 94 -11.33 0.78 0.04
N ASP A 95 -12.31 1.65 -0.20
CA ASP A 95 -12.29 3.00 0.40
C ASP A 95 -12.29 2.98 1.93
N GLY A 96 -11.52 3.91 2.51
CA GLY A 96 -11.34 4.01 3.97
C GLY A 96 -10.49 2.89 4.60
N SER A 97 -9.88 2.01 3.80
CA SER A 97 -9.08 0.89 4.33
C SER A 97 -7.63 1.23 4.69
N VAL A 98 -7.15 2.42 4.34
CA VAL A 98 -5.74 2.79 4.56
C VAL A 98 -5.44 2.98 6.04
N SER A 99 -4.44 2.25 6.54
CA SER A 99 -3.70 2.60 7.75
C SER A 99 -2.51 3.46 7.37
N SER A 100 -2.37 4.62 8.00
CA SER A 100 -1.32 5.58 7.66
C SER A 100 -0.17 5.65 8.67
N ASP A 101 -0.35 5.19 9.91
CA ASP A 101 0.64 5.32 10.99
C ASP A 101 1.24 6.75 11.09
N GLY A 102 0.38 7.76 10.95
CA GLY A 102 0.77 9.18 10.97
C GLY A 102 1.38 9.71 9.66
N ALA A 103 1.51 8.89 8.62
CA ALA A 103 1.93 9.33 7.30
C ALA A 103 0.84 10.12 6.56
N ARG A 104 1.27 10.99 5.65
CA ARG A 104 0.37 11.62 4.68
C ARG A 104 0.09 10.66 3.54
N VAL A 105 -1.19 10.40 3.27
CA VAL A 105 -1.63 9.48 2.22
C VAL A 105 -2.06 10.26 0.98
N THR A 106 -1.59 9.81 -0.18
CA THR A 106 -2.01 10.30 -1.49
C THR A 106 -2.25 9.12 -2.43
N PHE A 107 -3.07 9.32 -3.46
CA PHE A 107 -3.43 8.29 -4.43
C PHE A 107 -3.08 8.74 -5.85
N SER A 108 -2.93 7.78 -6.75
CA SER A 108 -2.79 8.04 -8.19
C SER A 108 -3.93 7.39 -8.97
N VAL A 109 -4.38 8.05 -10.02
CA VAL A 109 -5.34 7.53 -11.01
C VAL A 109 -4.74 7.39 -12.42
N ASP A 110 -3.43 7.61 -12.55
CA ASP A 110 -2.74 7.73 -13.84
C ASP A 110 -1.49 6.84 -13.94
N GLY A 111 -1.48 5.74 -13.19
CA GLY A 111 -0.37 4.79 -13.19
C GLY A 111 0.87 5.31 -12.46
N GLY A 112 0.67 6.09 -11.39
CA GLY A 112 1.75 6.60 -10.55
C GLY A 112 2.49 7.81 -11.12
N LYS A 113 1.94 8.48 -12.15
CA LYS A 113 2.58 9.68 -12.74
C LYS A 113 2.32 10.92 -11.90
N SER A 114 1.12 11.03 -11.33
CA SER A 114 0.74 12.08 -10.40
C SER A 114 0.02 11.52 -9.19
N PHE A 115 0.06 12.27 -8.10
CA PHE A 115 -0.51 11.87 -6.83
C PHE A 115 -1.17 13.05 -6.13
N GLY A 116 -2.34 12.83 -5.56
CA GLY A 116 -3.10 13.84 -4.84
C GLY A 116 -3.94 13.25 -3.70
N ALA A 117 -4.54 14.12 -2.90
CA ALA A 117 -5.56 13.69 -1.94
C ALA A 117 -6.75 13.10 -2.71
N LYS A 118 -7.37 12.03 -2.22
CA LYS A 118 -8.37 11.25 -2.98
C LYS A 118 -9.53 12.11 -3.49
N GLU A 119 -9.93 13.11 -2.71
CA GLU A 119 -11.04 14.05 -2.96
C GLU A 119 -10.71 15.05 -4.07
N THR A 120 -9.43 15.23 -4.39
CA THR A 120 -8.95 16.16 -5.42
C THR A 120 -8.77 15.48 -6.78
N LEU A 121 -8.73 14.15 -6.79
CA LEU A 121 -8.45 13.38 -8.01
C LEU A 121 -9.66 13.33 -8.91
N LYS A 122 -9.40 13.48 -10.21
CA LYS A 122 -10.40 13.43 -11.26
C LYS A 122 -9.94 12.53 -12.38
N VAL A 123 -10.91 11.85 -12.98
CA VAL A 123 -10.70 10.92 -14.09
C VAL A 123 -11.49 11.42 -15.29
N ARG A 124 -10.88 11.28 -16.47
CA ARG A 124 -11.56 11.54 -17.74
C ARG A 124 -12.43 10.32 -18.08
N ALA A 125 -13.74 10.50 -18.12
CA ALA A 125 -14.67 9.48 -18.54
C ALA A 125 -14.60 9.25 -20.06
N ALA A 126 -15.21 8.16 -20.53
CA ALA A 126 -15.20 7.77 -21.95
C ALA A 126 -15.85 8.82 -22.87
N ASP A 127 -16.80 9.59 -22.35
CA ASP A 127 -17.44 10.72 -23.05
C ASP A 127 -16.58 12.00 -23.07
N GLY A 128 -15.37 11.94 -22.51
CA GLY A 128 -14.43 13.05 -22.41
C GLY A 128 -14.69 14.01 -21.26
N SER A 129 -15.75 13.82 -20.47
CA SER A 129 -16.03 14.62 -19.27
C SER A 129 -15.06 14.28 -18.13
N MET A 130 -14.92 15.20 -17.17
CA MET A 130 -14.15 14.95 -15.95
C MET A 130 -15.10 14.64 -14.81
N ARG A 131 -14.87 13.53 -14.12
CA ARG A 131 -15.59 13.14 -12.90
C ARG A 131 -14.63 12.96 -11.73
N ALA A 132 -15.16 12.97 -10.51
CA ALA A 132 -14.38 12.57 -9.34
C ALA A 132 -13.90 11.11 -9.50
N ALA A 133 -12.70 10.84 -9.00
CA ALA A 133 -12.17 9.49 -8.94
C ALA A 133 -13.02 8.61 -8.00
N LEU A 134 -13.29 7.39 -8.43
CA LEU A 134 -13.90 6.32 -7.66
C LEU A 134 -12.82 5.34 -7.20
N PRO A 135 -13.10 4.46 -6.22
CA PRO A 135 -12.13 3.48 -5.75
C PRO A 135 -11.52 2.61 -6.87
N ALA A 136 -12.35 2.21 -7.85
CA ALA A 136 -11.92 1.48 -9.05
C ALA A 136 -10.98 2.25 -10.00
N ASP A 137 -10.84 3.57 -9.85
CA ASP A 137 -9.90 4.35 -10.65
C ASP A 137 -8.51 4.46 -10.02
N PHE A 138 -8.37 4.12 -8.73
CA PHE A 138 -7.08 4.23 -8.08
C PHE A 138 -6.14 3.14 -8.57
N THR A 139 -4.93 3.56 -8.89
CA THR A 139 -3.86 2.70 -9.40
C THR A 139 -2.75 2.51 -8.38
N HIS A 140 -2.55 3.48 -7.47
CA HIS A 140 -1.50 3.44 -6.46
C HIS A 140 -1.97 4.11 -5.18
N VAL A 141 -1.45 3.60 -4.05
CA VAL A 141 -1.48 4.26 -2.75
C VAL A 141 -0.06 4.69 -2.40
N ARG A 142 0.10 5.91 -1.88
CA ARG A 142 1.40 6.47 -1.51
C ARG A 142 1.37 7.07 -0.11
N TRP A 143 2.27 6.62 0.73
CA TRP A 143 2.52 7.14 2.08
C TRP A 143 3.78 7.98 2.09
N GLN A 144 3.65 9.23 2.50
CA GLN A 144 4.77 10.10 2.82
C GLN A 144 4.90 10.16 4.35
N ILE A 145 5.91 9.49 4.88
CA ILE A 145 6.18 9.38 6.31
C ILE A 145 6.84 10.68 6.76
N GLU A 146 6.10 11.51 7.50
CA GLU A 146 6.54 12.86 7.89
C GLU A 146 7.56 12.84 9.02
N ASN A 147 7.42 11.89 9.95
CA ASN A 147 8.35 11.73 11.06
C ASN A 147 9.52 10.81 10.67
N PRO A 148 10.79 11.23 10.88
CA PRO A 148 11.93 10.38 10.56
C PRO A 148 11.86 9.02 11.27
N ILE A 149 12.31 7.97 10.58
CA ILE A 149 12.43 6.62 11.14
C ILE A 149 13.82 6.47 11.73
N ALA A 150 13.96 6.24 13.03
CA ALA A 150 15.27 6.08 13.68
C ALA A 150 15.98 4.78 13.23
N PRO A 151 17.31 4.68 13.35
CA PRO A 151 18.03 3.43 13.09
C PRO A 151 17.46 2.23 13.86
N GLY A 152 17.11 1.16 13.15
CA GLY A 152 16.49 -0.05 13.71
C GLY A 152 14.98 0.05 13.97
N GLU A 153 14.37 1.21 13.76
CA GLU A 153 12.94 1.42 13.91
C GLU A 153 12.18 1.07 12.61
N GLY A 154 10.91 0.70 12.75
CA GLY A 154 10.01 0.42 11.64
C GLY A 154 8.72 1.25 11.69
N ARG A 155 8.08 1.38 10.53
CA ARG A 155 6.72 1.90 10.36
C ARG A 155 5.89 0.87 9.61
N GLU A 156 4.62 0.77 9.98
CA GLU A 156 3.69 -0.14 9.34
C GLU A 156 2.56 0.66 8.70
N VAL A 157 2.34 0.46 7.41
CA VAL A 157 1.20 1.04 6.68
C VAL A 157 0.47 -0.05 5.94
N SER A 158 -0.82 0.12 5.69
CA SER A 158 -1.59 -0.90 4.99
C SER A 158 -2.75 -0.30 4.21
N PHE A 159 -3.28 -1.09 3.28
CA PHE A 159 -4.56 -0.85 2.62
C PHE A 159 -5.23 -2.18 2.29
N ARG A 160 -6.49 -2.13 1.85
CA ARG A 160 -7.18 -3.30 1.31
C ARG A 160 -7.52 -3.09 -0.16
N ALA A 161 -7.44 -4.17 -0.94
CA ALA A 161 -8.01 -4.23 -2.28
C ALA A 161 -8.90 -5.48 -2.41
N ARG A 162 -9.99 -5.36 -3.15
CA ARG A 162 -10.99 -6.40 -3.38
C ARG A 162 -10.80 -7.00 -4.76
N VAL A 163 -10.85 -8.32 -4.86
CA VAL A 163 -10.79 -9.03 -6.15
C VAL A 163 -12.05 -8.74 -6.96
N GLU A 164 -11.90 -8.38 -8.24
CA GLU A 164 -13.00 -8.17 -9.19
C GLU A 164 -13.60 -9.47 -9.74
#